data_AF-A0A836Z0Z6-F1
#
_entry.id   AF-A0A836Z0Z6-F1
#
_cell.length_a   1.000
_cell.length_b   1.000
_cell.length_c   1.000
_cell.angle_alpha   90.00
_cell.angle_beta   90.00
_cell.angle_gamma   90.00
#
_symmetry.space_group_name_H-M   'P 1'
#
loop_
_entity.id
_entity.type
_entity.pdbx_description
1 polymer ?
#
loop_
_entity_poly.entity_id
_entity_poly.type
_entity_poly.pdbx_seq_one_letter_code
_entity_poly.pdbx_strand_id
1 'polypeptide(L)' 'MKDQIDRANELAEKEREFALAKLRNKPTAYSLTHCEDCDEPIPEARRQNVQGCTRCIDCQQIYEYKQKGYRK' A
#
# COMPACT_ATOMS: atom_id res chain seq x y z
N MET A 1 -16.95 -34.84 -10.59
CA MET A 1 -15.81 -34.20 -11.26
C MET A 1 -15.91 -32.71 -10.96
N LYS A 2 -14.80 -32.01 -10.75
CA LYS A 2 -14.79 -30.54 -10.75
C LYS A 2 -14.62 -30.10 -12.19
N ASP A 3 -15.61 -29.40 -12.72
CA ASP A 3 -15.55 -28.85 -14.07
C ASP A 3 -14.64 -27.62 -14.10
N GLN A 4 -14.39 -27.09 -15.29
CA GLN A 4 -13.52 -25.92 -15.45
C GLN A 4 -14.01 -24.72 -14.62
N ILE A 5 -15.33 -24.60 -14.45
CA ILE A 5 -15.96 -23.55 -13.64
C ILE A 5 -15.63 -23.73 -12.15
N ASP A 6 -15.72 -24.94 -11.62
CA ASP A 6 -15.38 -25.21 -10.21
C ASP A 6 -13.91 -24.90 -9.91
N ARG A 7 -13.02 -25.21 -10.85
CA ARG A 7 -11.58 -24.91 -10.72
C ARG A 7 -11.30 -23.41 -10.80
N ALA A 8 -11.99 -22.69 -11.70
CA ALA A 8 -11.86 -21.25 -11.84
C ALA A 8 -12.33 -20.51 -10.58
N ASN A 9 -13.45 -20.94 -10.00
CA ASN A 9 -13.99 -20.36 -8.77
C ASN A 9 -13.04 -20.57 -7.58
N GLU A 10 -12.48 -21.79 -7.43
CA GLU A 10 -11.53 -22.07 -6.35
C GLU A 10 -10.25 -21.22 -6.46
N LEU A 11 -9.76 -20.98 -7.69
CA LEU A 11 -8.61 -20.11 -7.90
C LEU A 11 -8.93 -18.66 -7.54
N ALA A 12 -10.07 -18.14 -8.00
CA ALA A 12 -10.51 -16.78 -7.71
C ALA A 12 -10.69 -16.54 -6.20
N GLU A 13 -11.21 -17.53 -5.47
CA GLU A 13 -11.35 -17.48 -4.02
C GLU A 13 -9.98 -17.41 -3.33
N LYS A 14 -9.04 -18.26 -3.72
CA LYS A 14 -7.65 -18.24 -3.20
C LYS A 14 -6.95 -16.92 -3.47
N GLU A 15 -7.09 -16.36 -4.67
CA GLU A 15 -6.52 -15.05 -5.01
C GLU A 15 -7.13 -13.93 -4.16
N ARG A 16 -8.45 -13.98 -3.95
CA ARG A 16 -9.16 -13.02 -3.09
C ARG A 16 -8.67 -13.09 -1.65
N GLU A 17 -8.57 -14.29 -1.08
CA GLU A 17 -8.05 -14.49 0.27
C GLU A 17 -6.61 -14.00 0.42
N PHE A 18 -5.75 -14.30 -0.57
CA PHE A 18 -4.37 -13.84 -0.57
C PHE A 18 -4.27 -12.31 -0.59
N ALA A 19 -5.09 -11.64 -1.43
CA ALA A 19 -5.14 -10.19 -1.49
C ALA A 19 -5.59 -9.57 -0.15
N LEU A 20 -6.61 -10.16 0.49
CA LEU A 20 -7.09 -9.72 1.80
C LEU A 20 -6.03 -9.92 2.90
N ALA A 21 -5.37 -11.07 2.92
CA ALA A 21 -4.31 -11.38 3.88
C ALA A 21 -3.14 -10.39 3.76
N LYS A 22 -2.75 -10.04 2.53
CA LYS A 22 -1.70 -9.04 2.26
C LYS A 22 -2.05 -7.65 2.77
N LEU A 23 -3.32 -7.25 2.68
CA LEU A 23 -3.78 -5.97 3.24
C LEU A 23 -3.80 -5.99 4.77
N ARG A 24 -4.21 -7.11 5.38
CA ARG A 24 -4.28 -7.28 6.84
C ARG A 24 -2.90 -7.26 7.50
N ASN A 25 -1.89 -7.82 6.85
CA ASN A 25 -0.54 -7.98 7.40
C ASN A 25 0.40 -6.79 7.09
N LYS A 26 -0.14 -5.60 6.77
CA LYS A 26 0.73 -4.43 6.57
C LYS A 26 1.39 -4.05 7.91
N PRO A 27 2.72 -4.01 7.98
CA PRO A 27 3.41 -3.65 9.22
C PRO A 27 3.05 -2.22 9.61
N THR A 28 2.57 -2.05 10.85
CA THR A 28 2.28 -0.76 11.47
C THR A 28 3.60 -0.15 11.93
N ALA A 29 4.41 0.34 10.99
CA ALA A 29 5.63 1.05 11.31
C ALA A 29 5.30 2.42 11.93
N TYR A 30 6.17 2.91 12.82
CA TYR A 30 6.07 4.29 13.29
C TYR A 30 6.29 5.26 12.13
N SER A 31 5.48 6.31 12.06
CA SER A 31 5.65 7.37 11.06
C SER A 31 6.90 8.18 11.38
N LEU A 32 7.69 8.53 10.36
CA LEU A 32 8.85 9.41 10.50
C LEU A 32 8.41 10.81 10.91
N THR A 33 9.29 11.52 11.61
CA THR A 33 9.07 12.93 12.00
C THR A 33 9.39 13.89 10.87
N HIS A 34 10.34 13.53 10.00
CA HIS A 34 10.80 14.31 8.86
C HIS A 34 10.74 13.46 7.58
N CYS A 35 10.51 14.11 6.44
CA CYS A 35 10.44 13.47 5.13
C CYS A 35 11.81 12.93 4.70
N GLU A 36 11.87 11.70 4.19
CA GLU A 36 13.13 11.12 3.67
C GLU A 36 13.68 11.80 2.40
N ASP A 37 12.85 12.52 1.62
CA ASP A 37 13.26 13.11 0.34
C ASP A 37 13.62 14.61 0.44
N CYS A 38 12.93 15.35 1.31
CA CYS A 38 13.07 16.81 1.43
C CYS A 38 13.42 17.29 2.84
N ASP A 39 13.54 16.38 3.82
CA ASP A 39 13.83 16.67 5.22
C ASP A 39 12.81 17.61 5.93
N GLU A 40 11.71 17.96 5.28
CA GLU A 40 10.65 18.79 5.87
C GLU A 40 9.88 18.00 6.95
N PRO A 41 9.41 18.68 8.03
CA PRO A 41 8.64 18.04 9.08
C PRO A 41 7.32 17.48 8.54
N ILE A 42 7.03 16.21 8.82
CA ILE A 42 5.80 15.57 8.38
C ILE A 42 4.63 16.07 9.26
N PRO A 43 3.56 16.63 8.68
CA PRO A 43 2.42 17.13 9.43
C PRO A 43 1.83 16.07 10.38
N GLU A 44 1.48 16.47 11.60
CA GLU A 44 0.90 15.58 12.61
C GLU A 44 -0.38 14.90 12.13
N ALA A 45 -1.23 15.63 11.41
CA ALA A 45 -2.43 15.08 10.79
C ALA A 45 -2.12 13.86 9.91
N ARG A 46 -0.99 13.85 9.20
CA ARG A 46 -0.58 12.71 8.38
C ARG A 46 0.01 11.59 9.22
N ARG A 47 0.82 11.91 10.24
CA ARG A 47 1.39 10.91 11.17
C ARG A 47 0.32 10.14 11.94
N GLN A 48 -0.80 10.79 12.28
CA GLN A 48 -1.93 10.19 12.98
C GLN A 48 -2.82 9.34 12.06
N ASN A 49 -3.14 9.83 10.86
CA ASN A 49 -4.05 9.14 9.94
C ASN A 49 -3.37 8.07 9.08
N VAL A 50 -2.06 8.20 8.82
CA VAL A 50 -1.28 7.28 8.00
C VAL A 50 -0.17 6.67 8.85
N GLN A 51 -0.38 5.42 9.26
CA GLN A 51 0.62 4.65 9.99
C GLN A 51 1.78 4.29 9.04
N GLY A 52 3.02 4.49 9.50
CA GLY A 52 4.23 4.19 8.72
C GLY A 52 4.53 5.21 7.62
N CYS A 53 4.10 6.46 7.80
CA CYS A 53 4.38 7.52 6.83
C CYS A 53 5.87 7.91 6.85
N THR A 54 6.57 7.80 5.72
CA THR A 54 8.00 8.14 5.60
C THR A 54 8.28 9.43 4.80
N ARG A 55 7.31 9.92 4.02
CA ARG A 55 7.43 11.08 3.13
C ARG A 55 6.44 12.19 3.49
N CYS A 56 6.70 13.44 3.11
CA CYS A 56 5.71 14.52 3.11
C CYS A 56 4.69 14.35 1.97
N ILE A 57 3.57 15.09 1.99
CA ILE A 57 2.43 14.88 1.08
C ILE A 57 2.84 15.09 -0.38
N ASP A 58 3.62 16.13 -0.64
CA ASP A 58 4.10 16.49 -1.96
C ASP A 58 5.06 15.42 -2.52
N CYS A 59 6.05 15.00 -1.73
CA CYS A 59 6.98 13.93 -2.11
C CYS A 59 6.26 12.59 -2.34
N GLN A 60 5.24 12.28 -1.52
CA GLN A 60 4.42 11.08 -1.71
C GLN A 60 3.65 11.13 -3.04
N GLN A 61 3.04 12.26 -3.39
CA GLN A 61 2.31 12.40 -4.65
C GLN A 61 3.23 12.22 -5.86
N ILE A 62 4.44 12.80 -5.82
CA ILE A 62 5.44 12.64 -6.86
C ILE A 62 5.87 11.17 -6.98
N TYR A 63 6.13 10.50 -5.84
CA TYR A 63 6.50 9.10 -5.82
C TYR A 63 5.40 8.21 -6.44
N GLU A 64 4.14 8.42 -6.05
CA GLU A 64 3.02 7.66 -6.60
C GLU A 64 2.77 7.94 -8.09
N TYR A 65 2.93 9.18 -8.53
CA TYR A 65 2.81 9.54 -9.94
C TYR A 65 3.88 8.81 -10.77
N LYS A 66 5.13 8.82 -10.30
CA LYS A 66 6.23 8.06 -10.93
C LYS A 66 5.89 6.57 -10.97
N GLN A 67 5.54 5.96 -9.84
CA GLN A 67 5.22 4.52 -9.76
C GLN A 67 4.05 4.09 -10.66
N LYS A 68 3.00 4.92 -10.77
CA LYS A 68 1.87 4.65 -11.68
C LYS A 68 2.27 4.82 -13.15
N GLY A 69 3.14 5.77 -13.45
CA GLY A 69 3.66 6.01 -14.81
C GLY A 69 4.54 4.87 -15.34
N TYR A 70 5.33 4.22 -14.48
CA TYR A 70 6.19 3.10 -14.87
C TYR A 70 5.46 1.77 -15.09
N ARG A 71 4.18 1.68 -14.72
CA ARG A 71 3.43 0.42 -14.70
C ARG A 71 2.58 0.21 -15.96
N LYS A 72 3.00 0.80 -17.07
CA LYS A 72 2.31 0.77 -18.38
C LYS A 72 3.15 0.04 -19.41
#